data_AF-A0A3L7U5D3-F1
#
_entry.id   AF-A0A3L7U5D3-F1
#
_cell.length_a   1.000
_cell.length_b   1.000
_cell.length_c   1.000
_cell.angle_alpha   90.00
_cell.angle_beta   90.00
_cell.angle_gamma   90.00
#
_symmetry.space_group_name_H-M   'P 1'
#
loop_
_entity.id
_entity.type
_entity.pdbx_description
1 polymer ?
#
loop_
_entity_poly.entity_id
_entity_poly.type
_entity_poly.pdbx_seq_one_letter_code
_entity_poly.pdbx_strand_id
1 'polypeptide(L)'
;MKLNPKTNVCGNAMTLIALVCATLLITTELSCSSKGMKGGSLLPTKYRSISVPVFDNATPDRDMGFQLTEALQKRLQQTTPYTVTHDGKADTILRGKVVSVKLSQMSQSVATGLSEEVAYTVTLDWDWVDVRTGKSITARKGFAASGVVVTSRSQAEPLDLARFEVTQRLADDIVANLQADW
;
A
#
# COMPACT_ATOMS: atom_id res chain seq x y z
N MET A 1 -8.46 -56.26 73.29
CA MET A 1 -8.54 -54.85 72.84
C MET A 1 -7.13 -54.35 72.52
N LYS A 2 -6.72 -54.43 71.25
CA LYS A 2 -5.71 -53.60 70.56
C LYS A 2 -5.47 -54.18 69.15
N LEU A 3 -5.25 -53.25 68.22
CA LEU A 3 -5.55 -53.29 66.79
C LEU A 3 -4.70 -54.22 65.90
N ASN A 4 -5.40 -54.76 64.88
CA ASN A 4 -5.12 -54.92 63.43
C ASN A 4 -3.69 -55.28 62.92
N PRO A 5 -3.60 -56.14 61.87
CA PRO A 5 -2.36 -56.78 61.43
C PRO A 5 -1.50 -55.90 60.51
N LYS A 6 -0.19 -56.10 60.63
CA LYS A 6 0.80 -55.68 59.63
C LYS A 6 0.91 -56.71 58.50
N THR A 7 1.43 -56.18 57.39
CA THR A 7 2.23 -56.81 56.33
C THR A 7 1.54 -57.44 55.11
N ASN A 8 1.76 -56.71 53.99
CA ASN A 8 2.23 -57.16 52.67
C ASN A 8 1.19 -57.97 51.85
N VAL A 9 0.89 -57.66 50.59
CA VAL A 9 1.78 -57.50 49.45
C VAL A 9 1.01 -56.72 48.37
N CYS A 10 1.56 -55.62 47.86
CA CYS A 10 1.19 -55.10 46.53
C CYS A 10 2.39 -54.37 45.92
N GLY A 11 3.51 -55.10 45.81
CA GLY A 11 4.59 -54.72 44.91
C GLY A 11 4.22 -55.22 43.52
N ASN A 12 3.72 -54.30 42.66
CA ASN A 12 3.75 -54.36 41.19
C ASN A 12 2.91 -53.26 40.51
N ALA A 13 2.35 -52.30 41.26
CA ALA A 13 1.71 -51.12 40.68
C ALA A 13 2.63 -49.88 40.61
N MET A 14 3.91 -50.04 40.96
CA MET A 14 4.88 -48.96 41.10
C MET A 14 5.92 -48.98 39.98
N THR A 15 5.51 -49.19 38.72
CA THR A 15 6.41 -49.00 37.57
C THR A 15 5.70 -48.66 36.25
N LEU A 16 4.37 -48.47 36.24
CA LEU A 16 3.62 -48.14 35.03
C LEU A 16 2.93 -46.76 35.04
N ILE A 17 2.95 -46.04 36.17
CA ILE A 17 2.32 -44.71 36.29
C ILE A 17 3.34 -43.57 36.10
N ALA A 18 4.65 -43.87 36.11
CA ALA A 18 5.70 -42.88 35.88
C ALA A 18 6.00 -42.58 34.39
N LEU A 19 5.33 -43.27 33.45
CA LEU A 19 5.59 -43.10 32.01
C LEU A 19 4.50 -42.32 31.24
N VAL A 20 3.43 -41.86 31.93
CA VAL A 20 2.32 -41.13 31.30
C VAL A 20 2.39 -39.60 31.53
N CYS A 21 3.19 -39.15 32.50
CA CYS A 21 3.38 -37.71 32.77
C CYS A 21 4.58 -37.08 32.03
N ALA A 22 5.38 -37.85 31.28
CA ALA A 22 6.56 -37.36 30.58
C ALA A 22 6.36 -37.15 29.06
N THR A 23 5.15 -37.40 28.53
CA THR A 23 4.85 -37.32 27.09
C THR A 23 3.89 -36.19 26.71
N LEU A 24 3.60 -35.25 27.62
CA LEU A 24 2.68 -34.14 27.38
C LEU A 24 3.37 -32.76 27.29
N LEU A 25 4.58 -32.70 26.74
CA LEU A 25 5.38 -31.46 26.66
C LEU A 25 6.01 -31.19 25.28
N ILE A 26 5.44 -31.73 24.20
CA ILE A 26 5.90 -31.40 22.84
C ILE A 26 4.70 -31.25 21.91
N THR A 27 3.91 -30.18 22.08
CA THR A 27 3.21 -29.58 20.94
C THR A 27 4.13 -28.49 20.42
N THR A 28 4.97 -28.86 19.46
CA THR A 28 5.77 -27.93 18.68
C THR A 28 4.84 -26.92 18.04
N GLU A 29 5.01 -25.67 18.43
CA GLU A 29 4.39 -24.56 17.75
C GLU A 29 4.83 -24.59 16.28
N LEU A 30 3.87 -24.75 15.37
CA LEU A 30 4.04 -24.34 13.98
C LEU A 30 4.07 -22.80 13.97
N SER A 31 5.15 -22.24 14.52
CA SER A 31 5.55 -20.89 14.24
C SER A 31 6.08 -20.91 12.81
N CYS A 32 5.16 -20.89 11.84
CA CYS A 32 5.47 -20.35 10.52
C CYS A 32 5.74 -18.86 10.75
N SER A 33 6.96 -18.56 11.23
CA SER A 33 7.59 -17.29 10.95
C SER A 33 7.73 -17.24 9.44
N SER A 34 6.67 -16.80 8.77
CA SER A 34 6.83 -15.98 7.59
C SER A 34 7.58 -14.74 8.06
N LYS A 35 8.91 -14.88 8.23
CA LYS A 35 9.82 -13.80 7.91
C LYS A 35 9.54 -13.53 6.46
N GLY A 36 8.55 -12.66 6.22
CA GLY A 36 8.19 -12.19 4.91
C GLY A 36 9.52 -11.86 4.26
N MET A 37 9.81 -12.57 3.18
CA MET A 37 10.89 -12.20 2.30
C MET A 37 10.61 -10.74 1.96
N LYS A 38 11.32 -9.82 2.62
CA LYS A 38 11.46 -8.48 2.09
C LYS A 38 12.21 -8.74 0.80
N GLY A 39 11.46 -8.87 -0.30
CA GLY A 39 11.97 -8.72 -1.65
C GLY A 39 12.46 -7.28 -1.81
N GLY A 40 13.43 -6.88 -0.99
CA GLY A 40 14.25 -5.74 -1.27
C GLY A 40 14.96 -6.10 -2.54
N SER A 41 14.64 -5.38 -3.61
CA SER A 41 15.39 -5.44 -4.86
C SER A 41 16.89 -5.52 -4.50
N LEU A 42 17.52 -6.64 -4.84
CA LEU A 42 18.96 -6.86 -4.64
C LEU A 42 19.80 -5.98 -5.59
N LEU A 43 19.14 -5.14 -6.39
CA LEU A 43 19.78 -4.19 -7.27
C LEU A 43 20.21 -2.98 -6.45
N PRO A 44 21.48 -2.56 -6.52
CA PRO A 44 21.92 -1.32 -5.89
C PRO A 44 21.18 -0.15 -6.54
N THR A 45 20.10 0.32 -5.91
CA THR A 45 19.44 1.53 -6.36
C THR A 45 20.39 2.70 -6.13
N LYS A 46 20.64 3.47 -7.19
CA LYS A 46 21.47 4.69 -7.14
C LYS A 46 21.03 5.67 -6.05
N TYR A 47 19.75 5.63 -5.70
CA TYR A 47 19.09 6.45 -4.70
C TYR A 47 18.47 5.55 -3.60
N ARG A 48 18.50 5.97 -2.33
CA ARG A 48 17.94 5.21 -1.20
C ARG A 48 16.72 5.88 -0.57
N SER A 49 16.68 7.20 -0.60
CA SER A 49 15.59 7.99 -0.03
C SER A 49 14.94 8.89 -1.07
N ILE A 50 13.62 9.02 -0.95
CA ILE A 50 12.79 9.88 -1.80
C ILE A 50 11.92 10.75 -0.90
N SER A 51 11.85 12.05 -1.21
CA SER A 51 10.85 12.93 -0.63
C SER A 51 9.75 13.22 -1.65
N VAL A 52 8.52 13.25 -1.17
CA VAL A 52 7.33 13.58 -1.96
C VAL A 52 6.61 14.71 -1.23
N PRO A 53 6.95 15.98 -1.53
CA PRO A 53 6.17 17.13 -1.10
C PRO A 53 4.72 17.02 -1.56
N VAL A 54 3.84 17.78 -0.91
CA VAL A 54 2.45 17.91 -1.39
C VAL A 54 2.48 18.46 -2.81
N PHE A 55 1.80 17.77 -3.73
CA PHE A 55 1.67 18.21 -5.10
C PHE A 55 0.93 19.54 -5.15
N ASP A 56 1.48 20.49 -5.89
CA ASP A 56 0.83 21.76 -6.16
C ASP A 56 -0.47 21.52 -6.91
N ASN A 57 -1.42 22.44 -6.77
CA ASN A 57 -2.73 22.29 -7.37
C ASN A 57 -3.23 23.61 -7.96
N ALA A 58 -3.39 23.64 -9.29
CA ALA A 58 -3.94 24.79 -10.01
C ALA A 58 -5.45 24.67 -10.27
N THR A 59 -6.11 23.65 -9.71
CA THR A 59 -7.52 23.36 -9.98
C THR A 59 -8.42 23.72 -8.79
N PRO A 60 -9.74 23.83 -8.99
CA PRO A 60 -10.68 24.08 -7.89
C PRO A 60 -10.78 22.94 -6.87
N ASP A 61 -10.38 21.72 -7.23
CA ASP A 61 -10.46 20.54 -6.37
C ASP A 61 -9.33 20.53 -5.36
N ARG A 62 -9.54 21.16 -4.19
CA ARG A 62 -8.48 21.42 -3.20
C ARG A 62 -7.79 20.16 -2.66
N ASP A 63 -8.52 19.04 -2.59
CA ASP A 63 -8.04 17.82 -1.95
C ASP A 63 -7.16 16.98 -2.87
N MET A 64 -7.26 17.18 -4.19
CA MET A 64 -6.54 16.40 -5.20
C MET A 64 -5.03 16.31 -4.95
N GLY A 65 -4.38 17.44 -4.65
CA GLY A 65 -2.94 17.45 -4.38
C GLY A 65 -2.56 16.62 -3.15
N PHE A 66 -3.34 16.72 -2.08
CA PHE A 66 -3.11 15.97 -0.84
C PHE A 66 -3.36 14.47 -1.02
N GLN A 67 -4.50 14.11 -1.63
CA GLN A 67 -4.87 12.72 -1.86
C GLN A 67 -3.87 12.00 -2.78
N LEU A 68 -3.42 12.67 -3.85
CA LEU A 68 -2.38 12.15 -4.74
C LEU A 68 -1.06 11.94 -4.01
N THR A 69 -0.66 12.92 -3.20
CA THR A 69 0.58 12.81 -2.41
C THR A 69 0.51 11.63 -1.46
N GLU A 70 -0.60 11.46 -0.75
CA GLU A 70 -0.81 10.35 0.19
C GLU A 70 -0.79 8.99 -0.53
N ALA A 71 -1.53 8.86 -1.63
CA ALA A 71 -1.56 7.65 -2.44
C ALA A 71 -0.16 7.29 -2.98
N LEU A 72 0.58 8.29 -3.46
CA LEU A 72 1.92 8.12 -4.00
C LEU A 72 2.94 7.71 -2.93
N GLN A 73 2.91 8.36 -1.76
CA GLN A 73 3.76 7.98 -0.63
C GLN A 73 3.49 6.55 -0.18
N LYS A 74 2.21 6.15 -0.05
CA LYS A 74 1.81 4.79 0.28
C LYS A 74 2.29 3.80 -0.77
N ARG A 75 2.10 4.10 -2.06
CA ARG A 75 2.51 3.22 -3.16
C ARG A 75 4.02 3.03 -3.21
N LEU A 76 4.80 4.11 -3.05
CA LEU A 76 6.26 4.06 -2.97
C LEU A 76 6.72 3.15 -1.83
N GLN A 77 6.16 3.32 -0.63
CA GLN A 77 6.50 2.48 0.53
C GLN A 77 6.18 0.99 0.32
N GLN A 78 5.12 0.69 -0.45
CA GLN A 78 4.67 -0.68 -0.70
C GLN A 78 5.47 -1.40 -1.80
N THR A 79 5.92 -0.67 -2.81
CA THR A 79 6.42 -1.29 -4.06
C THR A 79 7.86 -0.96 -4.42
N THR A 80 8.47 0.01 -3.74
CA THR A 80 9.85 0.40 -3.98
C THR A 80 10.70 0.14 -2.73
N PRO A 81 12.03 -0.07 -2.88
CA PRO A 81 12.94 -0.14 -1.75
C PRO A 81 13.25 1.25 -1.16
N TYR A 82 12.69 2.34 -1.71
CA TYR A 82 12.97 3.69 -1.27
C TYR A 82 12.39 3.97 0.11
N THR A 83 13.19 4.62 0.95
CA THR A 83 12.69 5.20 2.20
C THR A 83 12.04 6.54 1.89
N VAL A 84 10.72 6.62 2.07
CA VAL A 84 9.99 7.88 1.97
C VAL A 84 10.31 8.74 3.20
N THR A 85 10.93 9.90 2.99
CA THR A 85 11.35 10.81 4.06
C THR A 85 11.04 12.27 3.68
N HIS A 86 11.39 13.21 4.56
CA HIS A 86 11.18 14.64 4.32
C HIS A 86 12.34 15.27 3.55
N ASP A 87 12.09 16.38 2.84
CA ASP A 87 13.00 17.02 1.86
C ASP A 87 14.44 17.18 2.34
N GLY A 88 14.65 17.57 3.60
CA GLY A 88 15.98 17.88 4.14
C GLY A 88 16.94 16.70 4.27
N LYS A 89 16.50 15.45 4.02
CA LYS A 89 17.32 14.23 4.16
C LYS A 89 17.20 13.26 2.98
N ALA A 90 16.45 13.61 1.94
CA ALA A 90 16.22 12.72 0.81
C ALA A 90 17.32 12.84 -0.26
N ASP A 91 17.68 11.73 -0.90
CA ASP A 91 18.60 11.72 -2.04
C ASP A 91 17.92 12.31 -3.30
N THR A 92 16.62 12.13 -3.40
CA THR A 92 15.79 12.60 -4.51
C THR A 92 14.49 13.24 -4.04
N ILE A 93 13.95 14.15 -4.84
CA ILE A 93 12.64 14.80 -4.61
C ILE A 93 11.76 14.53 -5.81
N LEU A 94 10.53 14.06 -5.56
CA LEU A 94 9.47 13.94 -6.56
C LEU A 94 8.44 15.03 -6.31
N ARG A 95 8.46 16.05 -7.16
CA ARG A 95 7.53 17.18 -7.09
C ARG A 95 6.61 17.17 -8.31
N GLY A 96 5.43 17.73 -8.14
CA GLY A 96 4.49 17.84 -9.25
C GLY A 96 3.40 18.85 -8.99
N LYS A 97 2.63 19.10 -10.04
CA LYS A 97 1.54 20.07 -10.08
C LYS A 97 0.37 19.49 -10.85
N VAL A 98 -0.79 19.44 -10.22
CA VAL A 98 -2.06 19.14 -10.86
C VAL A 98 -2.45 20.35 -11.72
N VAL A 99 -2.54 20.14 -13.03
CA VAL A 99 -2.82 21.20 -14.01
C VAL A 99 -4.27 21.23 -14.44
N SER A 100 -4.96 20.09 -14.43
CA SER A 100 -6.35 19.99 -14.85
C SER A 100 -7.07 18.84 -14.18
N VAL A 101 -8.34 19.07 -13.86
CA VAL A 101 -9.32 18.06 -13.44
C VAL A 101 -10.55 18.26 -14.32
N LYS A 102 -11.03 17.19 -14.98
CA LYS A 102 -12.18 17.23 -15.88
C LYS A 102 -13.14 16.11 -15.56
N LEU A 103 -14.43 16.44 -15.52
CA LEU A 103 -15.51 15.46 -15.54
C LEU A 103 -16.06 15.41 -16.96
N SER A 104 -16.19 14.19 -17.50
CA SER A 104 -16.83 13.97 -18.80
C SER A 104 -17.85 12.86 -18.70
N GLN A 105 -19.01 13.07 -19.32
CA GLN A 105 -20.06 12.06 -19.43
C GLN A 105 -19.69 11.11 -20.57
N MET A 106 -19.49 9.83 -20.28
CA MET A 106 -19.08 8.85 -21.28
C MET A 106 -20.27 8.12 -21.92
N SER A 107 -21.33 7.89 -21.16
CA SER A 107 -22.52 7.17 -21.63
C SER A 107 -23.79 7.77 -21.04
N GLN A 108 -24.86 7.78 -21.83
CA GLN A 108 -26.21 8.20 -21.44
C GLN A 108 -27.18 7.04 -21.60
N SER A 109 -28.10 6.91 -20.64
CA SER A 109 -29.18 5.94 -20.63
C SER A 109 -30.10 6.18 -21.83
N VAL A 110 -30.31 5.15 -22.66
CA VAL A 110 -31.21 5.27 -23.84
C VAL A 110 -32.68 5.41 -23.42
N ALA A 111 -33.03 4.94 -22.21
CA ALA A 111 -34.38 4.98 -21.68
C ALA A 111 -34.73 6.31 -20.97
N THR A 112 -33.75 6.97 -20.33
CA THR A 112 -33.99 8.15 -19.48
C THR A 112 -33.18 9.39 -19.88
N GLY A 113 -32.18 9.25 -20.77
CA GLY A 113 -31.25 10.32 -21.14
C GLY A 113 -30.24 10.71 -20.04
N LEU A 114 -30.29 10.05 -18.88
CA LEU A 114 -29.39 10.34 -17.75
C LEU A 114 -27.99 9.78 -18.01
N SER A 115 -26.94 10.48 -17.59
CA SER A 115 -25.57 9.97 -17.68
C SER A 115 -25.44 8.70 -16.83
N GLU A 116 -25.03 7.59 -17.43
CA GLU A 116 -24.80 6.30 -16.76
C GLU A 116 -23.34 6.15 -16.32
N GLU A 117 -22.42 6.76 -17.05
CA GLU A 117 -20.98 6.72 -16.75
C GLU A 117 -20.36 8.11 -16.80
N VAL A 118 -19.55 8.40 -15.79
CA VAL A 118 -18.78 9.65 -15.70
C VAL A 118 -17.30 9.29 -15.54
N ALA A 119 -16.46 9.87 -16.40
CA ALA A 119 -15.02 9.82 -16.27
C ALA A 119 -14.53 11.07 -15.55
N TYR A 120 -13.71 10.85 -14.52
CA TYR A 120 -12.99 11.87 -13.79
C TYR A 120 -11.51 11.79 -14.19
N THR A 121 -11.09 12.72 -15.06
CA THR A 121 -9.75 12.77 -15.64
C THR A 121 -8.90 13.80 -14.92
N VAL A 122 -7.71 13.40 -14.48
CA VAL A 122 -6.73 14.28 -13.86
C VAL A 122 -5.51 14.35 -14.76
N THR A 123 -4.99 15.57 -14.97
CA THR A 123 -3.75 15.83 -15.70
C THR A 123 -2.80 16.57 -14.78
N LEU A 124 -1.54 16.16 -14.79
CA LEU A 124 -0.49 16.76 -13.97
C LEU A 124 0.86 16.77 -14.68
N ASP A 125 1.71 17.68 -14.22
CA ASP A 125 3.12 17.75 -14.58
C ASP A 125 3.94 17.31 -13.37
N TRP A 126 4.98 16.50 -13.57
CA TRP A 126 5.84 16.03 -12.48
C TRP A 126 7.30 15.94 -12.89
N ASP A 127 8.17 16.06 -11.89
CA ASP A 127 9.61 16.12 -12.02
C ASP A 127 10.27 15.39 -10.84
N TRP A 128 11.08 14.38 -11.17
CA TRP A 128 11.90 13.63 -10.22
C TRP A 128 13.34 14.14 -10.32
N VAL A 129 13.87 14.66 -9.21
CA VAL A 129 15.12 15.43 -9.19
C VAL A 129 16.11 14.81 -8.22
N ASP A 130 17.38 14.74 -8.62
CA ASP A 130 18.51 14.41 -7.75
C ASP A 130 18.88 15.64 -6.91
N VAL A 131 18.75 15.54 -5.58
CA VAL A 131 18.94 16.68 -4.65
C VAL A 131 20.38 17.18 -4.66
N ARG A 132 21.36 16.27 -4.81
CA ARG A 132 22.78 16.61 -4.77
C ARG A 132 23.21 17.40 -6.00
N THR A 133 22.66 17.07 -7.17
CA THR A 133 23.05 17.70 -8.44
C THR A 133 22.06 18.76 -8.92
N GLY A 134 20.83 18.77 -8.42
CA GLY A 134 19.73 19.61 -8.89
C GLY A 134 19.22 19.22 -10.28
N LYS A 135 19.69 18.11 -10.87
CA LYS A 135 19.29 17.68 -12.21
C LYS A 135 18.02 16.85 -12.15
N SER A 136 17.12 17.11 -13.09
CA SER A 136 15.96 16.24 -13.35
C SER A 136 16.47 14.88 -13.85
N ILE A 137 16.06 13.83 -13.15
CA ILE A 137 16.25 12.44 -13.55
C ILE A 137 15.20 12.12 -14.62
N THR A 138 13.94 12.37 -14.28
CA THR A 138 12.80 12.13 -15.17
C THR A 138 11.73 13.19 -14.92
N ALA A 139 11.25 13.81 -16.00
CA ALA A 139 10.11 14.70 -15.97
C ALA A 139 9.08 14.29 -17.01
N ARG A 140 7.80 14.50 -16.69
CA ARG A 140 6.68 14.31 -17.61
C ARG A 140 5.73 15.49 -17.51
N LYS A 141 5.21 15.92 -18.66
CA LYS A 141 4.19 16.95 -18.76
C LYS A 141 2.93 16.38 -19.39
N GLY A 142 1.77 16.87 -18.98
CA GLY A 142 0.48 16.41 -19.47
C GLY A 142 0.21 14.94 -19.11
N PHE A 143 0.80 14.44 -18.03
CA PHE A 143 0.59 13.08 -17.57
C PHE A 143 -0.84 12.94 -17.04
N ALA A 144 -1.60 11.99 -17.55
CA ALA A 144 -3.03 11.91 -17.26
C ALA A 144 -3.52 10.49 -17.04
N ALA A 145 -4.49 10.36 -16.14
CA ALA A 145 -5.27 9.15 -15.94
C ALA A 145 -6.73 9.53 -15.70
N SER A 146 -7.62 8.53 -15.77
CA SER A 146 -9.04 8.71 -15.46
C SER A 146 -9.54 7.59 -14.56
N GLY A 147 -10.41 7.94 -13.62
CA GLY A 147 -11.29 7.00 -12.91
C GLY A 147 -12.68 7.06 -13.55
N VAL A 148 -13.38 5.92 -13.60
CA VAL A 148 -14.69 5.83 -14.27
C VAL A 148 -15.69 5.23 -13.30
N VAL A 149 -16.80 5.93 -13.11
CA VAL A 149 -17.85 5.50 -12.20
C VAL A 149 -19.19 5.41 -12.91
N VAL A 150 -19.97 4.40 -12.50
CA VAL A 150 -21.36 4.22 -12.92
C VAL A 150 -22.26 4.96 -11.93
N THR A 151 -23.00 5.95 -12.42
CA THR A 151 -23.84 6.86 -11.62
C THR A 151 -25.14 6.23 -11.12
N SER A 152 -25.61 5.15 -11.76
CA SER A 152 -26.84 4.44 -11.36
C SER A 152 -26.68 3.64 -10.05
N ARG A 153 -25.47 3.54 -9.49
CA ARG A 153 -25.20 2.91 -8.20
C ARG A 153 -25.42 3.90 -7.05
N SER A 154 -26.65 3.93 -6.53
CA SER A 154 -27.14 4.85 -5.47
C SER A 154 -26.41 4.84 -4.12
N GLN A 155 -25.42 3.98 -3.87
CA GLN A 155 -24.90 3.72 -2.51
C GLN A 155 -23.57 4.42 -2.18
N ALA A 156 -22.94 5.10 -3.13
CA ALA A 156 -21.74 5.94 -2.91
C ALA A 156 -21.90 7.28 -3.66
N GLU A 157 -21.22 8.33 -3.20
CA GLU A 157 -21.04 9.54 -4.00
C GLU A 157 -20.13 9.17 -5.18
N PRO A 158 -20.64 9.10 -6.43
CA PRO A 158 -19.88 8.52 -7.54
C PRO A 158 -18.57 9.26 -7.80
N LEU A 159 -18.56 10.57 -7.56
CA LEU A 159 -17.42 11.45 -7.77
C LEU A 159 -16.23 11.12 -6.87
N ASP A 160 -16.47 10.88 -5.58
CA ASP A 160 -15.39 10.57 -4.63
C ASP A 160 -14.73 9.22 -4.93
N LEU A 161 -15.51 8.25 -5.41
CA LEU A 161 -14.97 6.97 -5.85
C LEU A 161 -14.09 7.14 -7.09
N ALA A 162 -14.54 7.92 -8.08
CA ALA A 162 -13.77 8.19 -9.29
C ALA A 162 -12.49 8.99 -8.97
N ARG A 163 -12.57 9.94 -8.01
CA ARG A 163 -11.41 10.67 -7.49
C ARG A 163 -10.41 9.73 -6.83
N PHE A 164 -10.88 8.83 -5.97
CA PHE A 164 -10.01 7.84 -5.32
C PHE A 164 -9.34 6.94 -6.36
N GLU A 165 -10.09 6.41 -7.32
CA GLU A 165 -9.57 5.52 -8.37
C GLU A 165 -8.50 6.21 -9.23
N VAL A 166 -8.77 7.43 -9.74
CA VAL A 166 -7.78 8.14 -10.57
C VAL A 166 -6.50 8.43 -9.77
N THR A 167 -6.64 8.71 -8.48
CA THR A 167 -5.52 9.02 -7.60
C THR A 167 -4.64 7.80 -7.38
N GLN A 168 -5.24 6.63 -7.13
CA GLN A 168 -4.51 5.36 -7.03
C GLN A 168 -3.82 5.03 -8.36
N ARG A 169 -4.53 5.18 -9.48
CA ARG A 169 -3.99 4.91 -10.81
C ARG A 169 -2.80 5.80 -11.17
N LEU A 170 -2.89 7.09 -10.89
CA LEU A 170 -1.77 8.02 -11.07
C LEU A 170 -0.57 7.64 -10.21
N ALA A 171 -0.80 7.26 -8.96
CA ALA A 171 0.27 6.81 -8.08
C ALA A 171 0.96 5.55 -8.63
N ASP A 172 0.19 4.57 -9.09
CA ASP A 172 0.70 3.35 -9.70
C ASP A 172 1.53 3.65 -10.96
N ASP A 173 0.99 4.47 -11.87
CA ASP A 173 1.64 4.77 -13.14
C ASP A 173 2.91 5.63 -12.96
N ILE A 174 2.90 6.58 -12.01
CA ILE A 174 4.10 7.36 -11.67
C ILE A 174 5.18 6.43 -11.10
N VAL A 175 4.84 5.56 -10.14
CA VAL A 175 5.83 4.63 -9.56
C VAL A 175 6.37 3.67 -10.60
N ALA A 176 5.53 3.19 -11.52
CA ALA A 176 5.99 2.38 -12.65
C ALA A 176 6.97 3.14 -13.56
N ASN A 177 6.76 4.44 -13.80
CA ASN A 177 7.72 5.27 -14.53
C ASN A 177 9.05 5.41 -13.76
N LEU A 178 9.00 5.62 -12.45
CA LEU A 178 10.22 5.68 -11.63
C LEU A 178 11.01 4.38 -11.72
N GLN A 179 10.33 3.24 -11.72
CA GLN A 179 10.92 1.90 -11.81
C GLN A 179 11.57 1.61 -13.17
N ALA A 180 11.04 2.18 -14.25
CA ALA A 180 11.58 1.98 -15.59
C ALA A 180 12.95 2.66 -15.79
N ASP A 181 13.25 3.70 -15.00
CA ASP A 181 14.48 4.49 -15.10
C ASP A 181 15.58 4.03 -14.10
N TRP A 182 15.45 2.84 -13.50
CA TRP A 182 16.42 2.22 -12.57
C TRP A 182 17.58 1.52 -13.30
#